data_AF-A0A965AU77-F1
#
_entry.id   AF-A0A965AU77-F1
#
_cell.length_a   1.000
_cell.length_b   1.000
_cell.length_c   1.000
_cell.angle_alpha   90.00
_cell.angle_beta   90.00
_cell.angle_gamma   90.00
#
_symmetry.space_group_name_H-M   'P 1'
#
loop_
_entity.id
_entity.type
_entity.pdbx_description
1 polymer ?
#
loop_
_entity_poly.entity_id
_entity_poly.type
_entity_poly.pdbx_seq_one_letter_code
_entity_poly.pdbx_strand_id
1 'polypeptide(L)' 'MSQTKQIADYLNKGKKLTPIDALNKLGCFRLAARIAELRNDGMNIITTSIKLKNKKLVAQYSLK' A
#
# COMPACT_ATOMS: atom_id res chain seq x y z
N MET A 1 16.19 -2.14 -7.52
CA MET A 1 14.95 -1.39 -7.22
C MET A 1 14.39 -1.93 -5.92
N SER A 2 14.18 -1.12 -4.87
CA SER A 2 13.57 -1.63 -3.63
C SER A 2 12.04 -1.65 -3.73
N GLN A 3 11.40 -2.64 -3.10
CA GLN A 3 9.93 -2.72 -3.04
C GLN A 3 9.32 -1.48 -2.38
N THR A 4 9.99 -0.92 -1.36
CA THR A 4 9.61 0.35 -0.71
C THR A 4 9.52 1.50 -1.72
N LYS A 5 10.52 1.66 -2.60
CA LYS A 5 10.53 2.72 -3.62
C LYS A 5 9.44 2.52 -4.68
N GLN A 6 9.18 1.27 -5.08
CA GLN A 6 8.10 0.98 -6.03
C GLN A 6 6.72 1.30 -5.45
N ILE A 7 6.51 0.99 -4.16
CA ILE A 7 5.28 1.33 -3.45
C ILE A 7 5.13 2.85 -3.35
N ALA A 8 6.19 3.56 -2.97
CA ALA A 8 6.21 5.02 -2.90
C ALA A 8 5.82 5.66 -4.24
N ASP A 9 6.47 5.25 -5.34
CA ASP A 9 6.15 5.75 -6.69
C ASP A 9 4.70 5.44 -7.10
N TYR A 10 4.21 4.24 -6.77
CA TYR A 10 2.84 3.85 -7.09
C TYR A 10 1.81 4.70 -6.31
N LEU A 11 2.05 4.98 -5.03
CA LEU A 11 1.21 5.84 -4.20
C LEU A 11 1.27 7.31 -4.65
N ASN A 12 2.46 7.83 -4.99
CA ASN A 12 2.66 9.18 -5.53
C ASN A 12 1.91 9.43 -6.84
N LYS A 13 1.66 8.38 -7.63
CA LYS A 13 0.81 8.44 -8.83
C LYS A 13 -0.69 8.54 -8.51
N GLY A 14 -1.08 8.76 -7.25
CA GLY A 14 -2.46 8.82 -6.79
C GLY A 14 -3.17 7.46 -6.78
N LYS A 15 -2.43 6.36 -6.97
CA LYS A 15 -3.02 5.02 -6.97
C LYS A 15 -3.11 4.47 -5.56
N LYS A 16 -4.05 3.54 -5.36
CA LYS A 16 -4.28 2.86 -4.08
C LYS A 16 -3.76 1.44 -4.12
N LEU A 17 -3.29 0.94 -2.99
CA LEU A 17 -2.72 -0.39 -2.84
C LEU A 17 -3.42 -1.16 -1.73
N THR A 18 -3.87 -2.37 -2.05
CA THR A 18 -4.20 -3.39 -1.06
C THR A 18 -3.02 -4.38 -0.93
N PRO A 19 -2.96 -5.20 0.13
CA PRO A 19 -1.94 -6.26 0.24
C PRO A 19 -1.88 -7.17 -0.99
N ILE A 20 -3.04 -7.52 -1.57
CA ILE A 20 -3.10 -8.37 -2.76
C ILE A 20 -2.65 -7.63 -4.02
N ASP A 21 -2.94 -6.33 -4.15
CA ASP A 21 -2.39 -5.51 -5.24
C ASP A 21 -0.87 -5.42 -5.16
N ALA A 22 -0.32 -5.22 -3.97
CA ALA A 22 1.13 -5.13 -3.76
C ALA A 22 1.83 -6.45 -4.08
N LEU A 23 1.19 -7.58 -3.71
CA LEU A 23 1.68 -8.90 -4.08
C LEU A 23 1.67 -9.10 -5.59
N ASN A 24 0.52 -8.87 -6.25
CA ASN A 24 0.36 -9.18 -7.68
C ASN A 24 1.14 -8.22 -8.60
N LYS A 25 1.28 -6.95 -8.23
CA LYS A 25 1.91 -5.93 -9.09
C LYS A 25 3.39 -5.71 -8.77
N LEU A 26 3.77 -5.82 -7.51
CA LEU A 26 5.10 -5.44 -7.01
C LEU A 26 5.85 -6.60 -6.35
N GLY A 27 5.24 -7.79 -6.25
CA GLY A 27 5.83 -8.95 -5.58
C GLY A 27 6.02 -8.76 -4.07
N CYS A 28 5.33 -7.80 -3.45
CA CYS A 28 5.58 -7.40 -2.06
C CYS A 28 4.59 -8.05 -1.09
N PHE A 29 5.03 -9.09 -0.40
CA PHE A 29 4.26 -9.77 0.66
C PHE A 29 4.11 -8.93 1.93
N ARG A 30 5.08 -8.06 2.24
CA ARG A 30 5.12 -7.27 3.48
C ARG A 30 4.72 -5.81 3.28
N LEU A 31 3.61 -5.56 2.56
CA LEU A 31 3.14 -4.19 2.27
C LEU A 31 3.07 -3.31 3.52
N ALA A 32 2.45 -3.79 4.61
CA ALA A 32 2.29 -3.01 5.83
C ALA A 32 3.61 -2.52 6.43
N ALA A 33 4.67 -3.34 6.37
CA ALA A 33 6.00 -2.95 6.84
C ALA A 33 6.60 -1.85 5.96
N ARG A 34 6.44 -1.96 4.63
CA ARG A 34 6.90 -0.93 3.69
C ARG A 34 6.16 0.39 3.87
N ILE A 35 4.85 0.33 4.15
CA ILE A 35 4.06 1.52 4.47
C ILE A 35 4.53 2.16 5.79
N ALA A 36 4.89 1.36 6.80
CA ALA A 36 5.43 1.88 8.06
C ALA A 36 6.78 2.59 7.85
N GLU A 37 7.69 2.01 7.06
CA GLU A 37 8.94 2.69 6.65
C GLU A 37 8.64 4.02 5.97
N LEU A 38 7.75 4.05 4.98
CA LEU A 38 7.42 5.28 4.25
C LEU A 38 6.78 6.35 5.14
N ARG A 39 5.96 5.96 6.13
CA ARG A 39 5.42 6.90 7.12
C ARG A 39 6.50 7.49 8.00
N ASN A 40 7.47 6.68 8.43
CA ASN A 40 8.62 7.15 9.19
C ASN A 40 9.48 8.11 8.36
N ASP A 41 9.57 7.89 7.04
CA ASP A 41 10.23 8.78 6.08
C ASP A 41 9.41 10.07 5.80
N GLY A 42 8.28 10.28 6.48
CA GLY A 42 7.47 11.50 6.38
C GLY A 42 6.35 11.45 5.33
N MET A 43 6.10 10.30 4.70
CA MET A 43 5.03 10.17 3.71
C MET A 43 3.65 10.08 4.37
N ASN A 44 2.74 10.99 4.01
CA ASN A 44 1.36 11.02 4.51
C ASN A 44 0.49 9.95 3.84
N ILE A 45 0.59 8.71 4.32
CA ILE A 45 -0.19 7.57 3.81
C ILE A 45 -1.38 7.30 4.74
N ILE A 46 -2.60 7.41 4.21
CA ILE A 46 -3.83 7.02 4.89
C ILE A 46 -4.14 5.54 4.68
N THR A 47 -4.70 4.91 5.71
CA THR A 47 -5.26 3.56 5.61
C THR A 47 -6.78 3.66 5.63
N THR A 48 -7.45 3.04 4.68
CA THR A 48 -8.90 2.84 4.68
C THR A 48 -9.21 1.35 4.69
N SER A 49 -10.29 0.96 5.37
CA SER A 49 -10.77 -0.42 5.31
C SER A 49 -11.79 -0.54 4.18
N ILE A 50 -11.52 -1.40 3.20
CA ILE A 50 -12.46 -1.68 2.11
C ILE A 50 -13.07 -3.07 2.28
N LYS A 51 -14.35 -3.20 1.94
CA LYS A 51 -15.05 -4.49 1.92
C LYS A 51 -14.90 -5.11 0.54
N LEU A 52 -14.31 -6.30 0.49
CA LEU A 52 -14.19 -7.09 -0.72
C LEU A 52 -15.52 -7.79 -1.05
N LYS A 53 -15.64 -8.27 -2.30
CA LYS A 53 -16.80 -9.04 -2.78
C LYS A 53 -17.10 -10.27 -1.92
N ASN A 54 -16.06 -10.89 -1.35
CA ASN A 54 -16.19 -12.03 -0.42
C ASN A 54 -16.53 -11.63 1.02
N LYS A 55 -17.05 -10.41 1.24
CA LYS A 55 -17.40 -9.80 2.53
C LYS A 55 -16.24 -9.60 3.52
N LYS A 56 -15.01 -9.95 3.16
CA LYS A 56 -13.84 -9.69 4.00
C LYS A 56 -13.45 -8.22 3.94
N LEU A 57 -13.01 -7.68 5.07
CA LEU A 57 -12.42 -6.34 5.15
C LEU A 57 -10.91 -6.44 4.96
N VAL A 58 -10.35 -5.56 4.13
CA VAL A 58 -8.91 -5.45 3.92
C VAL A 58 -8.47 -3.99 4.00
N ALA A 59 -7.22 -3.79 4.41
CA ALA A 59 -6.60 -2.48 4.36
C ALA A 59 -6.31 -2.06 2.92
N GLN A 60 -6.61 -0.81 2.61
CA GLN A 60 -6.21 -0.11 1.40
C GLN A 60 -5.40 1.12 1.83
N TYR A 61 -4.28 1.34 1.16
CA TYR A 61 -3.38 2.46 1.42
C TYR A 61 -3.40 3.43 0.24
N SER A 62 -3.42 4.72 0.53
CA SER A 62 -3.30 5.80 -0.45
C SER A 62 -2.59 6.99 0.17
N LEU A 63 -2.08 7.90 -0.65
CA LEU A 63 -1.68 9.21 -0.14
C LEU A 63 -2.89 9.98 0.35
N LYS A 64 -2.65 10.82 1.37
CA LYS A 64 -3.61 11.80 1.89
C LYS A 64 -3.85 12.90 0.88
#